data_AF-M5X0T5-F1
#
_entry.id   AF-M5X0T5-F1
#
_cell.length_a   1.000
_cell.length_b   1.000
_cell.length_c   1.000
_cell.angle_alpha   90.00
_cell.angle_beta   90.00
_cell.angle_gamma   90.00
#
_symmetry.space_group_name_H-M   'P 1'
#
loop_
_entity.id
_entity.type
_entity.pdbx_description
1 polymer ?
#
loop_
_entity_poly.entity_id
_entity_poly.type
_entity_poly.pdbx_seq_one_letter_code
_entity_poly.pdbx_strand_id
1 'polypeptide(L)'
;MVNKMWAVCVVVVLALNLWCNIGVRAAPQVPCYFIFGDSLVDNGNNNQLQSLARADYLPYGIDFGGPTGRFSNGKTTVDVVAELLGFDDYIPPYATARGQDILKGVNFASAAAGIREETGRQLGGRITFSGQVKNYQNVVSQVVNLLGDEDQAANYLGKCIYSVGLGSNDYLNNYFMPQFYSTGNQFTTEEYATSLIQDYSQQLRILYNYGARKIVLFGIGQIGCSPNELAQNSPDGASCVEKINSANQIFNSKLKALANEFNTNLSDARVIFVDSYGIFQDIITSPAQYGFRVTNAGCCGVGRNNGQITCLPLQTPCQNRNEYLFWDAFHPTEAGNNVVARRAYSAVRPSDAYPVDIRRLALL
;
A
#
# COMPACT_ATOMS: atom_id res chain seq x y z
N MET A 1 -29.69 -57.27 9.28
CA MET A 1 -29.75 -56.25 8.21
C MET A 1 -29.40 -54.83 8.70
N VAL A 2 -29.68 -54.47 9.96
CA VAL A 2 -29.44 -53.12 10.51
C VAL A 2 -27.95 -52.72 10.57
N ASN A 3 -27.02 -53.64 10.87
CA ASN A 3 -25.59 -53.32 10.97
C ASN A 3 -24.90 -52.99 9.63
N LYS A 4 -25.43 -53.46 8.49
CA LYS A 4 -24.86 -53.12 7.17
C LYS A 4 -25.27 -51.72 6.70
N MET A 5 -26.47 -51.25 7.06
CA MET A 5 -26.93 -49.90 6.74
C MET A 5 -26.13 -48.82 7.48
N TRP A 6 -25.79 -49.06 8.75
CA TRP A 6 -24.99 -48.13 9.55
C TRP A 6 -23.57 -47.93 8.99
N ALA A 7 -22.91 -49.01 8.60
CA ALA A 7 -21.57 -48.94 7.99
C ALA A 7 -21.58 -48.17 6.66
N VAL A 8 -22.61 -48.35 5.82
CA VAL A 8 -22.76 -47.62 4.55
C VAL A 8 -23.01 -46.13 4.79
N CYS A 9 -23.85 -45.76 5.76
CA CYS A 9 -24.08 -44.35 6.10
C CYS A 9 -22.82 -43.65 6.63
N VAL A 10 -22.00 -44.31 7.45
CA VAL A 10 -20.76 -43.74 7.98
C VAL A 10 -19.72 -43.53 6.88
N VAL A 11 -19.59 -44.48 5.93
CA VAL A 11 -18.68 -44.35 4.78
C VAL A 11 -19.10 -43.23 3.83
N VAL A 12 -20.40 -43.05 3.58
CA VAL A 12 -20.92 -41.95 2.73
C VAL A 12 -20.70 -40.58 3.40
N VAL A 13 -20.91 -40.46 4.72
CA VAL A 13 -20.65 -39.21 5.45
C VAL A 13 -19.16 -38.88 5.50
N LEU A 14 -18.28 -39.86 5.64
CA LEU A 14 -16.83 -39.65 5.58
C LEU A 14 -16.36 -39.28 4.17
N ALA A 15 -16.94 -39.88 3.12
CA ALA A 15 -16.65 -39.53 1.73
C ALA A 15 -17.14 -38.11 1.36
N LEU A 16 -18.31 -37.70 1.87
CA LEU A 16 -18.83 -36.33 1.70
C LEU A 16 -17.98 -35.29 2.45
N ASN A 17 -17.45 -35.62 3.63
CA ASN A 17 -16.51 -34.75 4.36
C ASN A 17 -15.12 -34.67 3.69
N LEU A 18 -14.70 -35.72 2.97
CA LEU A 18 -13.46 -35.70 2.17
C LEU A 18 -13.63 -34.91 0.87
N TRP A 19 -14.82 -34.86 0.27
CA TRP A 19 -15.12 -34.01 -0.90
C TRP A 19 -15.33 -32.52 -0.54
N CYS A 20 -15.80 -32.20 0.67
CA CYS A 20 -15.85 -30.80 1.12
C CYS A 20 -14.49 -30.20 1.48
N ASN A 21 -13.42 -31.00 1.58
CA ASN A 21 -12.06 -30.55 1.86
C ASN A 21 -11.18 -30.38 0.63
N ILE A 22 -11.69 -30.62 -0.58
CA ILE A 22 -11.12 -30.02 -1.78
C ILE A 22 -11.61 -28.58 -1.76
N GLY A 23 -10.91 -27.73 -1.01
CA GLY A 23 -11.18 -26.30 -0.99
C GLY A 23 -11.04 -25.76 -2.41
N VAL A 24 -12.16 -25.68 -3.14
CA VAL A 24 -12.26 -24.87 -4.35
C VAL A 24 -12.13 -23.44 -3.87
N ARG A 25 -10.89 -22.96 -3.71
CA ARG A 25 -10.63 -21.54 -3.54
C ARG A 25 -11.16 -20.87 -4.79
N ALA A 26 -12.06 -19.91 -4.59
CA ALA A 26 -12.60 -19.14 -5.69
C ALA A 26 -11.43 -18.48 -6.43
N ALA A 27 -11.49 -18.48 -7.77
CA ALA A 27 -10.49 -17.80 -8.57
C ALA A 27 -10.41 -16.31 -8.18
N PRO A 28 -9.23 -15.67 -8.30
CA PRO A 28 -9.09 -14.23 -8.06
C PRO A 28 -10.14 -13.42 -8.82
N GLN A 29 -10.64 -12.35 -8.21
CA GLN A 29 -11.67 -11.47 -8.80
C GLN A 29 -11.16 -10.71 -10.02
N VAL A 30 -9.84 -10.53 -10.12
CA VAL A 30 -9.16 -9.93 -11.27
C VAL A 30 -7.94 -10.79 -11.62
N PRO A 31 -7.53 -10.85 -12.90
CA PRO A 31 -6.44 -11.74 -13.30
C PRO A 31 -5.07 -11.30 -12.77
N CYS A 32 -4.89 -10.00 -12.51
CA CYS A 32 -3.62 -9.49 -12.00
C CYS A 32 -3.75 -8.22 -11.16
N TYR A 33 -2.74 -8.00 -10.31
CA TYR A 33 -2.68 -6.86 -9.39
C TYR A 33 -1.29 -6.20 -9.38
N PHE A 34 -1.20 -4.98 -9.91
CA PHE A 34 0.05 -4.21 -9.94
C PHE A 34 0.05 -3.13 -8.86
N ILE A 35 1.19 -2.93 -8.21
CA ILE A 35 1.32 -2.04 -7.05
C ILE A 35 2.47 -1.06 -7.27
N PHE A 36 2.20 0.22 -7.02
CA PHE A 36 3.14 1.32 -7.09
C PHE A 36 3.04 2.10 -5.78
N GLY A 37 4.18 2.48 -5.23
CA GLY A 37 4.16 3.16 -3.94
C GLY A 37 5.51 3.37 -3.31
N ASP A 38 5.47 3.65 -2.01
CA ASP A 38 6.65 3.82 -1.16
C ASP A 38 6.81 2.67 -0.15
N SER A 39 7.45 2.94 0.99
CA SER A 39 7.68 1.96 2.05
C SER A 39 6.41 1.38 2.65
N LEU A 40 5.27 2.06 2.54
CA LEU A 40 3.98 1.56 3.05
C LEU A 40 3.52 0.29 2.34
N VAL A 41 4.05 0.02 1.14
CA VAL A 41 3.66 -1.10 0.30
C VAL A 41 4.85 -1.81 -0.35
N ASP A 42 6.10 -1.41 -0.08
CA ASP A 42 7.30 -2.15 -0.50
C ASP A 42 7.35 -3.52 0.19
N ASN A 43 7.68 -4.56 -0.58
CA ASN A 43 7.81 -5.92 -0.10
C ASN A 43 9.14 -6.59 -0.48
N GLY A 44 10.14 -5.80 -0.89
CA GLY A 44 11.52 -6.26 -1.07
C GLY A 44 12.32 -5.59 -2.18
N ASN A 45 11.80 -4.55 -2.84
CA ASN A 45 12.54 -3.88 -3.92
C ASN A 45 13.75 -3.10 -3.39
N ASN A 46 13.71 -2.64 -2.14
CA ASN A 46 14.81 -1.93 -1.51
C ASN A 46 15.94 -2.83 -0.96
N ASN A 47 15.75 -4.16 -0.87
CA ASN A 47 16.67 -5.05 -0.15
C ASN A 47 18.10 -5.07 -0.73
N GLN A 48 18.24 -4.83 -2.03
CA GLN A 48 19.53 -4.81 -2.75
C GLN A 48 20.01 -3.40 -3.10
N LEU A 49 19.27 -2.36 -2.72
CA LEU A 49 19.67 -0.98 -2.93
C LEU A 49 20.62 -0.53 -1.83
N GLN A 50 21.61 0.29 -2.19
CA GLN A 50 22.45 0.99 -1.22
C GLN A 50 21.63 2.12 -0.60
N SER A 51 20.84 1.79 0.43
CA SER A 51 19.83 2.65 1.03
C SER A 51 19.74 2.46 2.53
N LEU A 52 19.49 3.54 3.26
CA LEU A 52 19.08 3.53 4.66
C LEU A 52 17.62 3.12 4.82
N ALA A 53 16.80 3.26 3.77
CA ALA A 53 15.41 2.87 3.75
C ALA A 53 15.29 1.37 3.40
N ARG A 54 15.58 0.53 4.41
CA ARG A 54 15.50 -0.95 4.33
C ARG A 54 14.77 -1.51 5.54
N ALA A 55 14.09 -2.64 5.33
CA ALA A 55 13.34 -3.39 6.35
C ALA A 55 13.55 -4.91 6.21
N ASP A 56 14.66 -5.33 5.59
CA ASP A 56 15.05 -6.74 5.43
C ASP A 56 15.93 -7.23 6.58
N TYR A 57 15.57 -6.85 7.81
CA TYR A 57 16.21 -7.30 9.04
C TYR A 57 15.19 -7.42 10.18
N LEU A 58 15.47 -8.29 11.15
CA LEU A 58 14.63 -8.44 12.33
C LEU A 58 14.62 -7.16 13.19
N PRO A 59 13.49 -6.78 13.80
CA PRO A 59 12.25 -7.57 13.93
C PRO A 59 11.18 -7.33 12.84
N TYR A 60 11.50 -6.67 11.72
CA TYR A 60 10.52 -6.54 10.63
C TYR A 60 10.09 -7.93 10.13
N GLY A 61 8.80 -8.08 9.79
CA GLY A 61 8.22 -9.34 9.34
C GLY A 61 8.14 -10.44 10.40
N ILE A 62 8.29 -10.13 11.71
CA ILE A 62 8.19 -11.11 12.80
C ILE A 62 6.88 -11.92 12.79
N ASP A 63 5.77 -11.32 12.35
CA ASP A 63 4.46 -11.98 12.22
C ASP A 63 4.21 -12.54 10.81
N PHE A 64 5.14 -12.31 9.88
CA PHE A 64 5.07 -12.78 8.49
C PHE A 64 5.96 -14.02 8.22
N GLY A 65 6.68 -14.49 9.24
CA GLY A 65 7.65 -15.60 9.12
C GLY A 65 9.08 -15.16 8.81
N GLY A 66 9.37 -13.85 8.82
CA GLY A 66 10.71 -13.29 8.66
C GLY A 66 10.75 -11.97 7.88
N PRO A 67 11.91 -11.28 7.88
CA PRO A 67 12.04 -10.00 7.22
C PRO A 67 12.09 -10.15 5.70
N THR A 68 11.06 -9.66 5.00
CA THR A 68 11.02 -9.67 3.53
C THR A 68 11.38 -8.33 2.90
N GLY A 69 11.53 -7.27 3.69
CA GLY A 69 11.59 -5.88 3.21
C GLY A 69 10.27 -5.11 3.37
N ARG A 70 9.24 -5.71 3.98
CA ARG A 70 8.03 -4.99 4.39
C ARG A 70 8.31 -4.14 5.63
N PHE A 71 7.95 -2.87 5.57
CA PHE A 71 8.10 -1.93 6.69
C PHE A 71 6.98 -2.11 7.72
N SER A 72 6.79 -3.34 8.22
CA SER A 72 5.80 -3.69 9.22
C SER A 72 6.25 -4.92 10.01
N ASN A 73 5.56 -5.24 11.10
CA ASN A 73 5.69 -6.56 11.73
C ASN A 73 5.18 -7.68 10.84
N GLY A 74 4.32 -7.38 9.87
CA GLY A 74 3.62 -8.38 9.07
C GLY A 74 3.20 -7.88 7.69
N LYS A 75 1.94 -8.15 7.33
CA LYS A 75 1.32 -7.73 6.06
C LYS A 75 1.21 -6.20 5.94
N THR A 76 1.41 -5.72 4.72
CA THR A 76 1.08 -4.36 4.30
C THR A 76 -0.39 -4.26 3.86
N THR A 77 -0.88 -3.04 3.62
CA THR A 77 -2.25 -2.82 3.14
C THR A 77 -2.52 -3.57 1.82
N VAL A 78 -1.57 -3.57 0.88
CA VAL A 78 -1.74 -4.22 -0.43
C VAL A 78 -1.68 -5.74 -0.36
N ASP A 79 -0.97 -6.31 0.63
CA ASP A 79 -0.99 -7.75 0.87
C ASP A 79 -2.39 -8.22 1.28
N VAL A 80 -3.02 -7.47 2.20
CA VAL A 80 -4.39 -7.77 2.65
C VAL A 80 -5.40 -7.54 1.52
N VAL A 81 -5.21 -6.51 0.68
CA VAL A 81 -6.04 -6.31 -0.52
C VAL A 81 -5.90 -7.48 -1.50
N ALA A 82 -4.69 -8.01 -1.73
CA ALA A 82 -4.48 -9.17 -2.58
C ALA A 82 -5.23 -10.41 -2.06
N GLU A 83 -5.21 -10.67 -0.75
CA GLU A 83 -5.99 -11.74 -0.13
C GLU A 83 -7.50 -11.53 -0.32
N LEU A 84 -8.00 -10.31 -0.13
CA LEU A 84 -9.41 -9.97 -0.31
C LEU A 84 -9.87 -10.07 -1.77
N LEU A 85 -8.96 -9.85 -2.72
CA LEU A 85 -9.19 -10.08 -4.15
C LEU A 85 -9.14 -11.57 -4.53
N GLY A 86 -8.68 -12.45 -3.63
CA GLY A 86 -8.67 -13.90 -3.82
C GLY A 86 -7.40 -14.46 -4.42
N PHE A 87 -6.27 -13.73 -4.39
CA PHE A 87 -4.98 -14.29 -4.80
C PHE A 87 -4.49 -15.34 -3.78
N ASP A 88 -3.96 -16.45 -4.29
CA ASP A 88 -3.42 -17.54 -3.46
C ASP A 88 -2.07 -17.19 -2.80
N ASP A 89 -1.29 -16.36 -3.47
CA ASP A 89 0.03 -15.88 -3.06
C ASP A 89 0.06 -14.36 -3.05
N TYR A 90 0.99 -13.79 -2.27
CA TYR A 90 1.24 -12.34 -2.31
C TYR A 90 1.93 -11.93 -3.61
N ILE A 91 1.66 -10.71 -4.07
CA ILE A 91 2.25 -10.16 -5.30
C ILE A 91 3.77 -9.99 -5.12
N PRO A 92 4.63 -10.56 -5.98
CA PRO A 92 6.09 -10.50 -5.81
C PRO A 92 6.66 -9.10 -6.09
N PRO A 93 7.79 -8.72 -5.45
CA PRO A 93 8.52 -7.51 -5.80
C PRO A 93 9.10 -7.62 -7.22
N TYR A 94 9.19 -6.51 -7.94
CA TYR A 94 9.86 -6.42 -9.24
C TYR A 94 11.29 -6.99 -9.22
N ALA A 95 12.01 -6.82 -8.10
CA ALA A 95 13.34 -7.38 -7.89
C ALA A 95 13.41 -8.90 -8.17
N THR A 96 12.36 -9.66 -7.87
CA THR A 96 12.34 -11.13 -7.99
C THR A 96 11.28 -11.68 -8.94
N ALA A 97 10.28 -10.90 -9.36
CA ALA A 97 9.22 -11.35 -10.26
C ALA A 97 9.76 -11.75 -11.64
N ARG A 98 9.48 -12.98 -12.11
CA ARG A 98 9.99 -13.51 -13.39
C ARG A 98 8.94 -14.40 -14.06
N GLY A 99 9.06 -14.57 -15.38
CA GLY A 99 8.26 -15.54 -16.14
C GLY A 99 6.75 -15.38 -15.93
N GLN A 100 6.06 -16.50 -15.73
CA GLN A 100 4.60 -16.54 -15.57
C GLN A 100 4.09 -15.82 -14.30
N ASP A 101 4.93 -15.64 -13.27
CA ASP A 101 4.51 -14.93 -12.06
C ASP A 101 4.17 -13.46 -12.34
N ILE A 102 4.79 -12.87 -13.37
CA ILE A 102 4.51 -11.50 -13.82
C ILE A 102 3.03 -11.36 -14.24
N LEU A 103 2.42 -12.42 -14.77
CA LEU A 103 1.01 -12.39 -15.17
C LEU A 103 0.07 -12.25 -13.98
N LYS A 104 0.45 -12.67 -12.76
CA LYS A 104 -0.35 -12.46 -11.54
C LYS A 104 -0.27 -11.01 -11.04
N GLY A 105 0.72 -10.25 -11.50
CA GLY A 105 0.98 -8.88 -11.08
C GLY A 105 2.37 -8.73 -10.46
N VAL A 106 2.79 -7.48 -10.27
CA VAL A 106 4.12 -7.13 -9.76
C VAL A 106 4.01 -5.92 -8.83
N ASN A 107 4.74 -5.96 -7.72
CA ASN A 107 4.91 -4.84 -6.82
C ASN A 107 6.18 -4.05 -7.19
N PHE A 108 6.00 -2.81 -7.63
CA PHE A 108 7.07 -1.89 -8.02
C PHE A 108 7.44 -0.89 -6.93
N ALA A 109 6.73 -0.89 -5.80
CA ALA A 109 6.95 0.08 -4.73
C ALA A 109 8.38 0.04 -4.19
N SER A 110 8.87 1.19 -3.74
CA SER A 110 10.24 1.33 -3.25
C SER A 110 10.27 2.30 -2.08
N ALA A 111 10.83 1.87 -0.95
CA ALA A 111 10.95 2.74 0.21
C ALA A 111 11.75 4.02 -0.10
N ALA A 112 11.37 5.10 0.59
CA ALA A 112 11.82 6.48 0.36
C ALA A 112 11.41 7.10 -1.00
N ALA A 113 10.72 6.38 -1.88
CA ALA A 113 10.26 6.94 -3.14
C ALA A 113 9.23 8.06 -2.91
N GLY A 114 9.37 9.13 -3.68
CA GLY A 114 8.33 10.14 -3.86
C GLY A 114 7.88 10.22 -5.31
N ILE A 115 6.92 11.12 -5.54
CA ILE A 115 6.47 11.53 -6.86
C ILE A 115 7.59 12.30 -7.56
N ARG A 116 8.27 13.20 -6.83
CA ARG A 116 9.42 13.94 -7.37
C ARG A 116 10.69 13.10 -7.39
N GLU A 117 11.52 13.34 -8.39
CA GLU A 117 12.77 12.62 -8.56
C GLU A 117 13.72 12.82 -7.37
N GLU A 118 13.83 14.01 -6.83
CA GLU A 118 14.78 14.31 -5.74
C GLU A 118 14.31 13.83 -4.35
N THR A 119 13.03 13.51 -4.18
CA THR A 119 12.46 13.07 -2.91
C THR A 119 13.18 11.82 -2.38
N GLY A 120 13.48 11.81 -1.08
CA GLY A 120 14.09 10.68 -0.38
C GLY A 120 15.55 10.38 -0.72
N ARG A 121 16.22 11.19 -1.57
CA ARG A 121 17.61 10.96 -2.00
C ARG A 121 18.62 10.96 -0.84
N GLN A 122 18.33 11.67 0.25
CA GLN A 122 19.15 11.70 1.46
C GLN A 122 19.23 10.34 2.17
N LEU A 123 18.27 9.44 1.89
CA LEU A 123 18.27 8.07 2.39
C LEU A 123 19.02 7.09 1.47
N GLY A 124 19.55 7.54 0.34
CA GLY A 124 20.31 6.73 -0.61
C GLY A 124 19.48 6.22 -1.78
N GLY A 125 19.74 4.98 -2.21
CA GLY A 125 19.08 4.34 -3.35
C GLY A 125 17.58 4.18 -3.14
N ARG A 126 16.79 4.59 -4.14
CA ARG A 126 15.34 4.39 -4.22
C ARG A 126 14.89 4.40 -5.68
N ILE A 127 13.78 3.73 -5.97
CA ILE A 127 13.12 3.74 -7.29
C ILE A 127 11.96 4.75 -7.23
N THR A 128 12.15 5.91 -7.83
CA THR A 128 11.17 7.02 -7.89
C THR A 128 9.91 6.61 -8.65
N PHE A 129 8.80 7.35 -8.54
CA PHE A 129 7.56 6.97 -9.21
C PHE A 129 7.76 6.74 -10.73
N SER A 130 8.49 7.63 -11.40
CA SER A 130 8.83 7.46 -12.82
C SER A 130 9.67 6.20 -13.09
N GLY A 131 10.60 5.87 -12.18
CA GLY A 131 11.35 4.62 -12.22
C GLY A 131 10.47 3.38 -12.07
N GLN A 132 9.46 3.44 -11.20
CA GLN A 132 8.49 2.36 -11.02
C GLN A 132 7.63 2.17 -12.28
N VAL A 133 7.17 3.27 -12.89
CA VAL A 133 6.46 3.25 -14.17
C VAL A 133 7.34 2.68 -15.28
N LYS A 134 8.64 3.03 -15.32
CA LYS A 134 9.59 2.44 -16.28
C LYS A 134 9.77 0.93 -16.08
N ASN A 135 9.84 0.48 -14.83
CA ASN A 135 9.86 -0.96 -14.53
C ASN A 135 8.57 -1.66 -14.99
N TYR A 136 7.42 -1.00 -14.84
CA TYR A 136 6.15 -1.50 -15.38
C TYR A 136 6.16 -1.60 -16.91
N GLN A 137 6.69 -0.62 -17.63
CA GLN A 137 6.83 -0.70 -19.09
C GLN A 137 7.66 -1.92 -19.51
N ASN A 138 8.76 -2.21 -18.79
CA ASN A 138 9.56 -3.42 -19.03
C ASN A 138 8.78 -4.71 -18.73
N VAL A 139 7.90 -4.70 -17.74
CA VAL A 139 6.99 -5.81 -17.42
C VAL A 139 5.96 -5.99 -18.52
N VAL A 140 5.36 -4.92 -19.03
CA VAL A 140 4.39 -4.98 -20.14
C VAL A 140 5.02 -5.63 -21.38
N SER A 141 6.25 -5.27 -21.74
CA SER A 141 6.96 -5.94 -22.85
C SER A 141 7.13 -7.44 -22.63
N GLN A 142 7.33 -7.89 -21.38
CA GLN A 142 7.39 -9.31 -21.05
C GLN A 142 6.00 -9.96 -21.11
N VAL A 143 4.95 -9.28 -20.67
CA VAL A 143 3.56 -9.75 -20.79
C VAL A 143 3.18 -9.95 -22.25
N VAL A 144 3.54 -9.01 -23.14
CA VAL A 144 3.36 -9.16 -24.60
C VAL A 144 4.04 -10.42 -25.12
N ASN A 145 5.29 -10.66 -24.73
CA ASN A 145 6.01 -11.87 -25.15
C ASN A 145 5.39 -13.16 -24.60
N LEU A 146 4.84 -13.15 -23.38
CA LEU A 146 4.23 -14.31 -22.76
C LEU A 146 2.85 -14.64 -23.33
N LEU A 147 2.08 -13.62 -23.72
CA LEU A 147 0.74 -13.77 -24.29
C LEU A 147 0.74 -13.85 -25.82
N GLY A 148 1.84 -13.47 -26.47
CA GLY A 148 2.09 -13.67 -27.90
C GLY A 148 1.85 -12.44 -28.78
N ASP A 149 1.02 -11.49 -28.34
CA ASP A 149 0.76 -10.25 -29.08
C ASP A 149 0.29 -9.09 -28.17
N GLU A 150 0.34 -7.87 -28.73
CA GLU A 150 0.00 -6.63 -28.03
C GLU A 150 -1.49 -6.51 -27.70
N ASP A 151 -2.38 -7.00 -28.54
CA ASP A 151 -3.84 -6.91 -28.35
C ASP A 151 -4.29 -7.80 -27.19
N GLN A 152 -3.76 -9.03 -27.11
CA GLN A 152 -3.99 -9.94 -25.99
C GLN A 152 -3.45 -9.35 -24.69
N ALA A 153 -2.24 -8.78 -24.71
CA ALA A 153 -1.66 -8.13 -23.55
C ALA A 153 -2.49 -6.92 -23.10
N ALA A 154 -2.92 -6.06 -24.02
CA ALA A 154 -3.75 -4.90 -23.70
C ALA A 154 -5.09 -5.32 -23.08
N ASN A 155 -5.77 -6.32 -23.66
CA ASN A 155 -7.01 -6.88 -23.13
C ASN A 155 -6.83 -7.55 -21.75
N TYR A 156 -5.69 -8.20 -21.52
CA TYR A 156 -5.36 -8.81 -20.24
C TYR A 156 -5.13 -7.74 -19.16
N LEU A 157 -4.23 -6.78 -19.44
CA LEU A 157 -3.85 -5.69 -18.54
C LEU A 157 -5.05 -4.80 -18.19
N GLY A 158 -5.96 -4.55 -19.15
CA GLY A 158 -7.18 -3.78 -18.92
C GLY A 158 -8.13 -4.38 -17.88
N LYS A 159 -8.02 -5.67 -17.57
CA LYS A 159 -8.85 -6.34 -16.54
C LYS A 159 -8.24 -6.28 -15.14
N CYS A 160 -6.95 -5.94 -15.05
CA CYS A 160 -6.19 -5.92 -13.80
C CYS A 160 -6.44 -4.66 -12.97
N ILE A 161 -6.10 -4.74 -11.69
CA ILE A 161 -6.14 -3.60 -10.77
C ILE A 161 -4.74 -3.04 -10.55
N TYR A 162 -4.66 -1.73 -10.40
CA TYR A 162 -3.43 -0.97 -10.21
C TYR A 162 -3.56 -0.13 -8.95
N SER A 163 -2.85 -0.44 -7.87
CA SER A 163 -2.81 0.43 -6.68
C SER A 163 -1.63 1.38 -6.76
N VAL A 164 -1.88 2.67 -6.53
CA VAL A 164 -0.86 3.71 -6.55
C VAL A 164 -0.99 4.55 -5.27
N GLY A 165 0.05 4.52 -4.43
CA GLY A 165 0.10 5.25 -3.16
C GLY A 165 1.46 5.91 -2.97
N LEU A 166 1.57 7.18 -3.36
CA LEU A 166 2.78 8.01 -3.21
C LEU A 166 2.39 9.43 -2.78
N GLY A 167 3.33 10.13 -2.14
CA GLY A 167 3.18 11.52 -1.71
C GLY A 167 3.64 11.75 -0.27
N SER A 168 3.60 10.74 0.58
CA SER A 168 4.03 10.84 1.98
C SER A 168 5.49 11.31 2.09
N ASN A 169 6.39 10.72 1.30
CA ASN A 169 7.79 11.12 1.27
C ASN A 169 8.01 12.51 0.66
N ASP A 170 7.16 12.97 -0.25
CA ASP A 170 7.27 14.32 -0.81
C ASP A 170 7.03 15.40 0.27
N TYR A 171 6.26 15.07 1.32
CA TYR A 171 6.11 15.93 2.48
C TYR A 171 7.17 15.65 3.56
N LEU A 172 7.34 14.40 4.00
CA LEU A 172 8.25 14.03 5.11
C LEU A 172 9.73 14.11 4.75
N ASN A 173 10.08 13.62 3.56
CA ASN A 173 11.44 13.42 3.08
C ASN A 173 11.78 14.37 1.91
N ASN A 174 11.09 15.53 1.86
CA ASN A 174 11.36 16.63 0.93
C ASN A 174 10.83 17.99 1.46
N TYR A 175 9.53 18.28 1.35
CA TYR A 175 8.97 19.62 1.61
C TYR A 175 9.21 20.14 3.03
N PHE A 176 8.99 19.31 4.05
CA PHE A 176 9.22 19.66 5.45
C PHE A 176 10.64 19.33 5.95
N MET A 177 11.59 19.17 5.03
CA MET A 177 12.97 18.80 5.34
C MET A 177 14.00 19.83 4.81
N PRO A 178 13.95 21.09 5.31
CA PRO A 178 14.69 22.23 4.76
C PRO A 178 16.22 22.10 4.83
N GLN A 179 16.75 21.21 5.67
CA GLN A 179 18.18 20.93 5.78
C GLN A 179 18.74 20.15 4.58
N PHE A 180 17.90 19.45 3.81
CA PHE A 180 18.30 18.69 2.63
C PHE A 180 17.69 19.23 1.32
N TYR A 181 16.61 20.02 1.42
CA TYR A 181 15.78 20.44 0.29
C TYR A 181 15.33 21.90 0.40
N SER A 182 15.34 22.62 -0.73
CA SER A 182 14.85 24.00 -0.80
C SER A 182 13.34 24.11 -1.05
N THR A 183 12.66 22.99 -1.27
CA THR A 183 11.28 22.91 -1.77
C THR A 183 10.29 23.71 -0.92
N GLY A 184 10.37 23.59 0.41
CA GLY A 184 9.50 24.33 1.33
C GLY A 184 9.72 25.85 1.31
N ASN A 185 10.85 26.33 0.78
CA ASN A 185 11.12 27.75 0.56
C ASN A 185 10.74 28.22 -0.87
N GLN A 186 10.54 27.28 -1.80
CA GLN A 186 10.24 27.56 -3.21
C GLN A 186 8.74 27.51 -3.49
N PHE A 187 7.98 26.75 -2.72
CA PHE A 187 6.55 26.55 -2.92
C PHE A 187 5.76 26.75 -1.63
N THR A 188 4.61 27.40 -1.74
CA THR A 188 3.53 27.20 -0.76
C THR A 188 3.02 25.76 -0.81
N THR A 189 2.30 25.31 0.21
CA THR A 189 1.72 23.95 0.24
C THR A 189 0.74 23.71 -0.91
N GLU A 190 0.00 24.74 -1.33
CA GLU A 190 -0.94 24.71 -2.46
C GLU A 190 -0.22 24.55 -3.80
N GLU A 191 0.83 25.35 -4.04
CA GLU A 191 1.64 25.26 -5.26
C GLU A 191 2.39 23.93 -5.33
N TYR A 192 2.93 23.45 -4.21
CA TYR A 192 3.61 22.16 -4.16
C TYR A 192 2.66 21.00 -4.45
N ALA A 193 1.49 20.95 -3.80
CA ALA A 193 0.49 19.94 -4.08
C ALA A 193 0.03 19.97 -5.55
N THR A 194 -0.09 21.16 -6.14
CA THR A 194 -0.42 21.31 -7.57
C THR A 194 0.68 20.74 -8.45
N SER A 195 1.95 21.05 -8.18
CA SER A 195 3.10 20.50 -8.91
C SER A 195 3.19 18.98 -8.77
N LEU A 196 3.01 18.44 -7.56
CA LEU A 196 3.00 16.99 -7.33
C LEU A 196 1.91 16.30 -8.15
N ILE A 197 0.70 16.85 -8.19
CA ILE A 197 -0.43 16.26 -8.94
C ILE A 197 -0.22 16.32 -10.45
N GLN A 198 0.48 17.34 -10.96
CA GLN A 198 0.89 17.38 -12.37
C GLN A 198 1.85 16.24 -12.70
N ASP A 199 2.89 16.04 -11.90
CA ASP A 199 3.86 14.95 -12.10
C ASP A 199 3.19 13.58 -11.92
N TYR A 200 2.31 13.43 -10.92
CA TYR A 200 1.52 12.23 -10.69
C TYR A 200 0.61 11.90 -11.90
N SER A 201 -0.09 12.90 -12.44
CA SER A 201 -0.96 12.78 -13.62
C SER A 201 -0.18 12.29 -14.84
N GLN A 202 1.04 12.79 -15.07
CA GLN A 202 1.89 12.33 -16.18
C GLN A 202 2.20 10.84 -16.05
N GLN A 203 2.59 10.37 -14.87
CA GLN A 203 2.88 8.96 -14.63
C GLN A 203 1.65 8.07 -14.80
N LEU A 204 0.47 8.49 -14.30
CA LEU A 204 -0.78 7.74 -14.50
C LEU A 204 -1.20 7.68 -15.97
N ARG A 205 -0.97 8.74 -16.77
CA ARG A 205 -1.22 8.72 -18.22
C ARG A 205 -0.32 7.71 -18.92
N ILE A 206 0.92 7.55 -18.49
CA ILE A 206 1.81 6.50 -19.01
C ILE A 206 1.27 5.12 -18.66
N LEU A 207 0.86 4.88 -17.41
CA LEU A 207 0.25 3.59 -17.02
C LEU A 207 -1.00 3.27 -17.86
N TYR A 208 -1.86 4.26 -18.08
CA TYR A 208 -3.04 4.12 -18.94
C TYR A 208 -2.66 3.77 -20.38
N ASN A 209 -1.68 4.46 -20.97
CA ASN A 209 -1.19 4.16 -22.31
C ASN A 209 -0.58 2.75 -22.42
N TYR A 210 -0.16 2.17 -21.30
CA TYR A 210 0.36 0.81 -21.17
C TYR A 210 -0.66 -0.17 -20.58
N GLY A 211 -1.95 0.04 -20.87
CA GLY A 211 -3.02 -0.93 -20.62
C GLY A 211 -3.73 -0.82 -19.27
N ALA A 212 -3.30 0.05 -18.35
CA ALA A 212 -3.98 0.19 -17.07
C ALA A 212 -5.38 0.82 -17.26
N ARG A 213 -6.41 0.19 -16.68
CA ARG A 213 -7.80 0.69 -16.72
C ARG A 213 -8.43 0.85 -15.35
N LYS A 214 -8.20 -0.08 -14.42
CA LYS A 214 -8.74 -0.01 -13.05
C LYS A 214 -7.68 0.48 -12.08
N ILE A 215 -7.71 1.76 -11.75
CA ILE A 215 -6.66 2.41 -10.93
C ILE A 215 -7.24 2.79 -9.57
N VAL A 216 -6.54 2.43 -8.51
CA VAL A 216 -6.86 2.75 -7.11
C VAL A 216 -5.81 3.73 -6.60
N LEU A 217 -6.21 4.98 -6.42
CA LEU A 217 -5.36 6.03 -5.86
C LEU A 217 -5.54 6.06 -4.34
N PHE A 218 -4.51 5.71 -3.59
CA PHE A 218 -4.52 5.86 -2.14
C PHE A 218 -4.08 7.28 -1.77
N GLY A 219 -4.95 8.01 -1.08
CA GLY A 219 -4.60 9.29 -0.48
C GLY A 219 -3.51 9.14 0.59
N ILE A 220 -2.78 10.22 0.85
CA ILE A 220 -1.83 10.32 1.96
C ILE A 220 -2.60 10.20 3.28
N GLY A 221 -2.12 9.35 4.19
CA GLY A 221 -2.67 9.25 5.54
C GLY A 221 -2.43 10.51 6.39
N GLN A 222 -2.79 10.48 7.66
CA GLN A 222 -2.47 11.57 8.59
C GLN A 222 -1.00 11.54 9.03
N ILE A 223 -0.05 11.81 8.13
CA ILE A 223 1.39 11.68 8.44
C ILE A 223 1.86 12.59 9.58
N GLY A 224 1.17 13.71 9.85
CA GLY A 224 1.43 14.56 11.02
C GLY A 224 1.08 13.90 12.36
N CYS A 225 0.41 12.75 12.33
CA CYS A 225 0.14 11.91 13.50
C CYS A 225 1.14 10.73 13.62
N SER A 226 2.11 10.60 12.71
CA SER A 226 3.11 9.54 12.81
C SER A 226 3.97 9.74 14.07
N PRO A 227 4.45 8.66 14.71
CA PRO A 227 5.27 8.77 15.92
C PRO A 227 6.49 9.67 15.75
N ASN A 228 7.11 9.70 14.57
CA ASN A 228 8.21 10.60 14.26
C ASN A 228 7.82 12.08 14.31
N GLU A 229 6.72 12.44 13.67
CA GLU A 229 6.23 13.82 13.66
C GLU A 229 5.74 14.25 15.05
N LEU A 230 5.12 13.34 15.80
CA LEU A 230 4.75 13.60 17.19
C LEU A 230 5.99 13.83 18.07
N ALA A 231 7.03 13.01 17.90
CA ALA A 231 8.24 13.15 18.69
C ALA A 231 8.96 14.49 18.43
N GLN A 232 9.05 14.89 17.17
CA GLN A 232 9.81 16.07 16.74
C GLN A 232 9.05 17.39 16.89
N ASN A 233 7.76 17.38 16.52
CA ASN A 233 7.02 18.62 16.25
C ASN A 233 5.78 18.79 17.13
N SER A 234 5.37 17.77 17.91
CA SER A 234 4.24 17.88 18.84
C SER A 234 4.71 18.24 20.26
N PRO A 235 4.19 19.31 20.88
CA PRO A 235 4.57 19.68 22.25
C PRO A 235 4.22 18.61 23.29
N ASP A 236 3.07 17.95 23.16
CA ASP A 236 2.59 16.91 24.08
C ASP A 236 2.93 15.48 23.62
N GLY A 237 3.32 15.29 22.35
CA GLY A 237 3.59 13.96 21.78
C GLY A 237 2.32 13.16 21.54
N ALA A 238 1.17 13.83 21.43
CA ALA A 238 -0.14 13.20 21.21
C ALA A 238 -0.95 13.96 20.16
N SER A 239 -0.94 15.29 20.21
CA SER A 239 -1.62 16.14 19.25
C SER A 239 -0.90 16.11 17.91
N CYS A 240 -1.63 15.77 16.85
CA CYS A 240 -1.08 15.71 15.50
C CYS A 240 -0.57 17.08 15.02
N VAL A 241 0.41 17.06 14.13
CA VAL A 241 1.02 18.27 13.57
C VAL A 241 0.15 18.82 12.45
N GLU A 242 -0.73 19.78 12.79
CA GLU A 242 -1.74 20.34 11.88
C GLU A 242 -1.16 20.97 10.61
N LYS A 243 0.02 21.59 10.70
CA LYS A 243 0.71 22.16 9.51
C LYS A 243 0.94 21.10 8.43
N ILE A 244 1.32 19.89 8.83
CA ILE A 244 1.58 18.77 7.92
C ILE A 244 0.26 18.18 7.45
N ASN A 245 -0.67 17.92 8.37
CA ASN A 245 -1.97 17.34 8.04
C ASN A 245 -2.79 18.22 7.08
N SER A 246 -2.72 19.55 7.21
CA SER A 246 -3.34 20.49 6.29
C SER A 246 -2.77 20.35 4.86
N ALA A 247 -1.45 20.19 4.73
CA ALA A 247 -0.80 19.98 3.43
C ALA A 247 -1.24 18.65 2.79
N ASN A 248 -1.37 17.57 3.58
CA ASN A 248 -1.86 16.28 3.10
C ASN A 248 -3.29 16.38 2.56
N GLN A 249 -4.17 17.11 3.26
CA GLN A 249 -5.56 17.29 2.83
C GLN A 249 -5.67 18.06 1.52
N ILE A 250 -4.83 19.08 1.32
CA ILE A 250 -4.74 19.80 0.04
C ILE A 250 -4.35 18.83 -1.09
N PHE A 251 -3.30 18.03 -0.88
CA PHE A 251 -2.88 17.03 -1.87
C PHE A 251 -3.99 16.01 -2.14
N ASN A 252 -4.61 15.44 -1.12
CA ASN A 252 -5.67 14.44 -1.25
C ASN A 252 -6.90 14.98 -1.98
N SER A 253 -7.28 16.24 -1.73
CA SER A 253 -8.37 16.91 -2.45
C SER A 253 -8.07 16.97 -3.95
N LYS A 254 -6.84 17.35 -4.32
CA LYS A 254 -6.41 17.41 -5.72
C LYS A 254 -6.25 16.01 -6.35
N LEU A 255 -5.80 15.01 -5.59
CA LEU A 255 -5.70 13.61 -6.05
C LEU A 255 -7.10 13.02 -6.34
N LYS A 256 -8.08 13.31 -5.48
CA LYS A 256 -9.48 12.94 -5.71
C LYS A 256 -10.07 13.66 -6.93
N ALA A 257 -9.73 14.93 -7.15
CA ALA A 257 -10.12 15.65 -8.36
C ALA A 257 -9.49 15.05 -9.63
N LEU A 258 -8.23 14.60 -9.54
CA LEU A 258 -7.54 13.91 -10.65
C LEU A 258 -8.25 12.59 -11.02
N ALA A 259 -8.76 11.84 -10.04
CA ALA A 259 -9.57 10.64 -10.32
C ALA A 259 -10.81 10.97 -11.15
N ASN A 260 -11.50 12.08 -10.85
CA ASN A 260 -12.64 12.56 -11.64
C ASN A 260 -12.22 12.96 -13.06
N GLU A 261 -11.11 13.68 -13.20
CA GLU A 261 -10.56 14.07 -14.50
C GLU A 261 -10.31 12.84 -15.38
N PHE A 262 -9.67 11.80 -14.82
CA PHE A 262 -9.37 10.58 -15.55
C PHE A 262 -10.64 9.83 -15.97
N ASN A 263 -11.61 9.67 -15.06
CA ASN A 263 -12.89 9.02 -15.38
C ASN A 263 -13.70 9.78 -16.43
N THR A 264 -13.51 11.10 -16.55
CA THR A 264 -14.22 11.93 -17.53
C THR A 264 -13.52 11.92 -18.90
N ASN A 265 -12.18 11.96 -18.90
CA ASN A 265 -11.41 12.25 -20.10
C ASN A 265 -10.72 11.03 -20.73
N LEU A 266 -10.61 9.90 -20.02
CA LEU A 266 -9.97 8.68 -20.52
C LEU A 266 -11.01 7.57 -20.70
N SER A 267 -11.04 7.00 -21.90
CA SER A 267 -12.23 6.33 -22.46
C SER A 267 -12.73 5.09 -21.74
N ASP A 268 -11.99 4.40 -20.94
CA ASP A 268 -12.36 3.11 -20.35
C ASP A 268 -11.71 2.98 -18.97
N ALA A 269 -11.15 4.10 -18.49
CA ALA A 269 -10.57 4.22 -17.18
C ALA A 269 -11.68 4.14 -16.12
N ARG A 270 -11.34 3.45 -15.03
CA ARG A 270 -12.09 3.37 -13.79
C ARG A 270 -11.10 3.68 -12.67
N VAL A 271 -11.04 4.95 -12.32
CA VAL A 271 -10.14 5.46 -11.29
C VAL A 271 -10.94 5.71 -10.03
N ILE A 272 -10.53 5.09 -8.93
CA ILE A 272 -11.10 5.35 -7.60
C ILE A 272 -10.05 5.99 -6.70
N PHE A 273 -10.52 6.72 -5.71
CA PHE A 273 -9.73 7.33 -4.64
C PHE A 273 -10.11 6.67 -3.32
N VAL A 274 -9.13 6.20 -2.56
CA VAL A 274 -9.28 5.71 -1.19
C VAL A 274 -8.86 6.79 -0.22
N ASP A 275 -9.77 7.18 0.69
CA ASP A 275 -9.52 8.20 1.70
C ASP A 275 -8.77 7.63 2.91
N SER A 276 -7.50 7.30 2.71
CA SER A 276 -6.62 6.82 3.77
C SER A 276 -6.56 7.82 4.93
N TYR A 277 -6.63 9.13 4.66
CA TYR A 277 -6.64 10.17 5.68
C TYR A 277 -7.84 10.01 6.62
N GLY A 278 -9.05 9.94 6.07
CA GLY A 278 -10.28 9.76 6.82
C GLY A 278 -10.34 8.44 7.59
N ILE A 279 -9.81 7.35 7.00
CA ILE A 279 -9.71 6.05 7.68
C ILE A 279 -8.77 6.15 8.88
N PHE A 280 -7.56 6.71 8.73
CA PHE A 280 -6.62 6.90 9.83
C PHE A 280 -7.17 7.84 10.91
N GLN A 281 -7.85 8.91 10.53
CA GLN A 281 -8.50 9.83 11.47
C GLN A 281 -9.46 9.07 12.39
N ASP A 282 -10.27 8.21 11.79
CA ASP A 282 -11.28 7.45 12.50
C ASP A 282 -10.66 6.40 13.45
N ILE A 283 -9.56 5.78 13.02
CA ILE A 283 -8.77 4.89 13.89
C ILE A 283 -8.19 5.66 15.08
N ILE A 284 -7.59 6.83 14.85
CA ILE A 284 -6.94 7.63 15.91
C ILE A 284 -7.95 8.18 16.91
N THR A 285 -9.13 8.60 16.43
CA THR A 285 -10.19 9.18 17.28
C THR A 285 -11.00 8.12 18.02
N SER A 286 -11.11 6.90 17.48
CA SER A 286 -11.87 5.79 18.09
C SER A 286 -11.07 4.47 18.17
N PRO A 287 -9.86 4.45 18.76
CA PRO A 287 -8.92 3.35 18.63
C PRO A 287 -9.43 2.03 19.20
N ALA A 288 -10.17 2.09 20.31
CA ALA A 288 -10.73 0.91 20.96
C ALA A 288 -11.73 0.14 20.08
N GLN A 289 -12.42 0.80 19.14
CA GLN A 289 -13.32 0.13 18.19
C GLN A 289 -12.56 -0.79 17.23
N TYR A 290 -11.26 -0.53 17.05
CA TYR A 290 -10.36 -1.26 16.16
C TYR A 290 -9.38 -2.15 16.93
N GLY A 291 -9.49 -2.21 18.27
CA GLY A 291 -8.59 -2.98 19.12
C GLY A 291 -7.27 -2.30 19.46
N PHE A 292 -7.07 -1.04 19.06
CA PHE A 292 -5.86 -0.29 19.40
C PHE A 292 -5.95 0.36 20.78
N ARG A 293 -4.82 0.37 21.48
CA ARG A 293 -4.59 1.10 22.73
C ARG A 293 -3.53 2.19 22.57
N VAL A 294 -2.59 2.01 21.65
CA VAL A 294 -1.49 2.95 21.41
C VAL A 294 -1.51 3.41 19.96
N THR A 295 -1.86 4.69 19.77
CA THR A 295 -1.93 5.33 18.44
C THR A 295 -0.89 6.41 18.23
N ASN A 296 -0.18 6.81 19.29
CA ASN A 296 0.78 7.91 19.23
C ASN A 296 2.25 7.44 19.31
N ALA A 297 2.52 6.13 19.40
CA ALA A 297 3.88 5.61 19.50
C ALA A 297 4.09 4.35 18.65
N GLY A 298 5.33 4.15 18.19
CA GLY A 298 5.73 2.93 17.51
C GLY A 298 5.85 1.75 18.49
N CYS A 299 5.49 0.55 18.03
CA CYS A 299 5.73 -0.68 18.79
C CYS A 299 7.24 -1.00 18.90
N CYS A 300 8.03 -0.63 17.89
CA CYS A 300 9.48 -0.72 17.86
C CYS A 300 10.09 0.63 17.47
N GLY A 301 11.16 1.04 18.15
CA GLY A 301 11.83 2.32 17.89
C GLY A 301 12.44 2.89 19.16
N VAL A 302 13.11 4.03 19.04
CA VAL A 302 13.88 4.62 20.15
C VAL A 302 13.48 6.08 20.35
N GLY A 303 13.55 6.52 21.60
CA GLY A 303 13.31 7.89 22.00
C GLY A 303 11.83 8.21 22.22
N ARG A 304 11.52 9.49 22.20
CA ARG A 304 10.16 10.00 22.39
C ARG A 304 9.21 9.36 21.37
N ASN A 305 8.03 8.90 21.83
CA ASN A 305 7.03 8.17 21.05
C ASN A 305 7.56 6.89 20.34
N ASN A 306 8.75 6.39 20.69
CA ASN A 306 9.49 5.42 19.87
C ASN A 306 9.63 5.87 18.39
N GLY A 307 9.64 7.18 18.17
CA GLY A 307 9.54 7.79 16.84
C GLY A 307 10.78 8.57 16.39
N GLN A 308 11.74 8.85 17.29
CA GLN A 308 12.94 9.61 16.91
C GLN A 308 13.89 8.80 16.03
N ILE A 309 14.00 7.50 16.32
CA ILE A 309 14.76 6.55 15.51
C ILE A 309 13.83 5.36 15.26
N THR A 310 13.73 4.95 14.00
CA THR A 310 12.96 3.77 13.61
C THR A 310 13.51 2.50 14.26
N CYS A 311 12.80 1.39 14.08
CA CYS A 311 13.16 0.10 14.66
C CYS A 311 14.59 -0.32 14.29
N LEU A 312 15.43 -0.60 15.29
CA LEU A 312 16.81 -1.01 15.08
C LEU A 312 16.92 -2.53 14.88
N PRO A 313 17.98 -3.01 14.20
CA PRO A 313 18.23 -4.44 14.07
C PRO A 313 18.25 -5.16 15.42
N LEU A 314 17.53 -6.27 15.50
CA LEU A 314 17.41 -7.14 16.68
C LEU A 314 16.79 -6.46 17.92
N GLN A 315 16.18 -5.29 17.78
CA GLN A 315 15.47 -4.65 18.87
C GLN A 315 14.24 -5.47 19.28
N THR A 316 14.00 -5.62 20.59
CA THR A 316 12.78 -6.23 21.11
C THR A 316 11.59 -5.27 20.91
N PRO A 317 10.56 -5.63 20.13
CA PRO A 317 9.37 -4.80 19.97
C PRO A 317 8.45 -4.88 21.21
N CYS A 318 7.39 -4.08 21.23
CA CYS A 318 6.31 -4.17 22.20
C CYS A 318 5.71 -5.60 22.28
N GLN A 319 5.15 -5.94 23.45
CA GLN A 319 4.62 -7.29 23.70
C GLN A 319 3.39 -7.62 22.85
N ASN A 320 2.39 -6.73 22.81
CA ASN A 320 1.16 -6.93 22.04
C ASN A 320 1.09 -5.96 20.84
N ARG A 321 1.57 -6.44 19.68
CA ARG A 321 1.61 -5.67 18.43
C ARG A 321 0.23 -5.31 17.90
N ASN A 322 -0.81 -6.10 18.21
CA ASN A 322 -2.18 -5.83 17.75
C ASN A 322 -2.84 -4.64 18.47
N GLU A 323 -2.30 -4.22 19.62
CA GLU A 323 -2.78 -3.03 20.34
C GLU A 323 -2.12 -1.73 19.86
N TYR A 324 -1.14 -1.81 18.95
CA TYR A 324 -0.42 -0.65 18.41
C TYR A 324 -0.84 -0.37 16.97
N LEU A 325 -1.13 0.90 16.67
CA LEU A 325 -1.39 1.34 15.30
C LEU A 325 -0.10 1.36 14.47
N PHE A 326 0.98 1.88 15.05
CA PHE A 326 2.27 2.05 14.38
C PHE A 326 3.25 0.96 14.78
N TRP A 327 3.87 0.35 13.79
CA TRP A 327 4.97 -0.59 13.98
C TRP A 327 6.24 0.14 14.39
N ASP A 328 6.60 1.19 13.65
CA ASP A 328 7.78 1.99 13.90
C ASP A 328 7.48 3.49 13.88
N ALA A 329 8.50 4.31 13.63
CA ALA A 329 8.42 5.76 13.60
C ALA A 329 7.42 6.33 12.55
N PHE A 330 7.08 5.56 11.51
CA PHE A 330 6.25 6.02 10.40
C PHE A 330 5.19 5.00 9.97
N HIS A 331 5.50 3.71 10.05
CA HIS A 331 4.75 2.68 9.35
C HIS A 331 3.72 1.98 10.24
N PRO A 332 2.55 1.59 9.70
CA PRO A 332 1.54 0.85 10.46
C PRO A 332 1.97 -0.58 10.82
N THR A 333 1.40 -1.10 11.89
CA THR A 333 1.41 -2.55 12.15
C THR A 333 0.56 -3.30 11.13
N GLU A 334 0.73 -4.63 11.05
CA GLU A 334 -0.19 -5.48 10.29
C GLU A 334 -1.65 -5.27 10.73
N ALA A 335 -1.91 -5.04 12.02
CA ALA A 335 -3.24 -4.75 12.51
C ALA A 335 -3.80 -3.43 11.93
N GLY A 336 -2.99 -2.37 11.89
CA GLY A 336 -3.34 -1.12 11.21
C GLY A 336 -3.61 -1.31 9.72
N ASN A 337 -2.71 -2.00 9.03
CA ASN A 337 -2.83 -2.31 7.60
C ASN A 337 -4.10 -3.11 7.29
N ASN A 338 -4.47 -4.07 8.14
CA ASN A 338 -5.70 -4.84 7.99
C ASN A 338 -6.96 -3.97 8.01
N VAL A 339 -7.04 -2.98 8.90
CA VAL A 339 -8.20 -2.08 8.98
C VAL A 339 -8.31 -1.23 7.71
N VAL A 340 -7.19 -0.62 7.28
CA VAL A 340 -7.15 0.22 6.09
C VAL A 340 -7.50 -0.59 4.84
N ALA A 341 -6.89 -1.75 4.65
CA ALA A 341 -7.14 -2.61 3.50
C ALA A 341 -8.61 -3.07 3.41
N ARG A 342 -9.21 -3.48 4.52
CA ARG A 342 -10.60 -3.94 4.55
C ARG A 342 -11.57 -2.81 4.21
N ARG A 343 -11.33 -1.59 4.70
CA ARG A 343 -12.16 -0.41 4.39
C ARG A 343 -11.93 0.11 2.98
N ALA A 344 -10.72 0.00 2.44
CA ALA A 344 -10.44 0.28 1.03
C ALA A 344 -11.13 -0.74 0.11
N TYR A 345 -11.14 -2.01 0.52
CA TYR A 345 -11.75 -3.10 -0.25
C TYR A 345 -13.28 -3.05 -0.24
N SER A 346 -13.88 -2.93 0.94
CA SER A 346 -15.31 -2.83 1.14
C SER A 346 -15.60 -1.64 2.05
N ALA A 347 -16.06 -0.54 1.48
CA ALA A 347 -16.26 0.71 2.21
C ALA A 347 -17.25 0.51 3.37
N VAL A 348 -16.86 0.94 4.58
CA VAL A 348 -17.73 0.94 5.76
C VAL A 348 -18.45 2.27 5.87
N ARG A 349 -17.77 3.36 5.49
CA ARG A 349 -18.38 4.69 5.34
C ARG A 349 -18.36 5.11 3.86
N PRO A 350 -19.34 5.91 3.42
CA PRO A 350 -19.34 6.47 2.05
C PRO A 350 -18.11 7.31 1.71
N SER A 351 -17.37 7.78 2.72
CA SER A 351 -16.14 8.55 2.54
C SER A 351 -14.90 7.68 2.30
N ASP A 352 -14.91 6.39 2.65
CA ASP A 352 -13.73 5.53 2.64
C ASP A 352 -13.13 5.36 1.24
N ALA A 353 -13.99 5.33 0.22
CA ALA A 353 -13.61 5.25 -1.16
C ALA A 353 -14.59 6.01 -2.06
N TYR A 354 -14.12 6.50 -3.20
CA TYR A 354 -14.89 7.29 -4.15
C TYR A 354 -14.44 7.02 -5.59
N PRO A 355 -15.34 6.91 -6.59
CA PRO A 355 -16.80 6.87 -6.44
C PRO A 355 -17.32 5.52 -5.90
N VAL A 356 -16.48 4.48 -5.93
CA VAL A 356 -16.78 3.13 -5.42
C VAL A 356 -15.55 2.54 -4.73
N ASP A 357 -15.71 1.45 -4.00
CA ASP A 357 -14.62 0.70 -3.36
C ASP A 357 -13.93 -0.31 -4.31
N ILE A 358 -12.83 -0.93 -3.86
CA ILE A 358 -12.06 -1.86 -4.68
C ILE A 358 -12.89 -3.11 -5.03
N ARG A 359 -13.75 -3.59 -4.10
CA ARG A 359 -14.64 -4.73 -4.35
C ARG A 359 -15.57 -4.45 -5.53
N ARG A 360 -16.16 -3.25 -5.60
CA ARG A 360 -17.01 -2.88 -6.74
C ARG A 360 -16.20 -2.63 -8.00
N LEU A 361 -15.01 -2.02 -7.90
CA LEU A 361 -14.10 -1.82 -9.03
C LEU A 361 -13.68 -3.15 -9.68
N ALA A 362 -13.45 -4.19 -8.89
CA ALA A 362 -13.07 -5.50 -9.40
C ALA A 362 -14.12 -6.12 -10.34
N LEU A 363 -15.39 -5.77 -10.17
CA LEU A 363 -16.52 -6.27 -10.96
C LEU A 363 -16.77 -5.49 -12.27
N LEU A 364 -16.13 -4.33 -12.45
CA LEU A 364 -16.20 -3.53 -13.68
C LEU A 364 -15.29 -4.10 -14.77
#